data_AF-A0A550D187-F1
#
_entry.id   AF-A0A550D187-F1
#
_cell.length_a   1.000
_cell.length_b   1.000
_cell.length_c   1.000
_cell.angle_alpha   90.00
_cell.angle_beta   90.00
_cell.angle_gamma   90.00
#
_symmetry.space_group_name_H-M   'P 1'
#
loop_
_entity.id
_entity.type
_entity.pdbx_description
1 polymer ?
#
loop_
_entity_poly.entity_id
_entity_poly.type
_entity_poly.pdbx_seq_one_letter_code
_entity_poly.pdbx_strand_id
1 'polypeptide(L)'
;LFKVEEEAFQNAFFREPVPWISYWDTIADQVFDEIVVNHAPTSQIPAILSQANAEMYKYLETNYNQTVAQEYEQGVFQPLYG
;
A
#
# COMPACT_ATOMS: atom_id res chain seq x y z
N LEU A 1 9.94 21.66 13.07
CA LEU A 1 9.39 21.33 11.74
C LEU A 1 10.44 21.76 10.72
N PHE A 2 11.65 21.20 10.85
CA PHE A 2 12.17 19.93 10.31
C PHE A 2 12.61 20.12 8.85
N LYS A 3 13.89 20.49 8.66
CA LYS A 3 14.58 20.58 7.36
C LYS A 3 14.33 19.38 6.43
N VAL A 4 14.07 18.21 7.02
CA VAL A 4 13.76 16.97 6.31
C VAL A 4 12.42 17.06 5.56
N GLU A 5 11.41 17.72 6.14
CA GLU A 5 10.12 17.96 5.46
C GLU A 5 10.30 18.92 4.28
N GLU A 6 11.14 19.95 4.44
CA GLU A 6 11.42 20.94 3.40
C GLU A 6 12.19 20.32 2.21
N GLU A 7 13.16 19.44 2.46
CA GLU A 7 13.84 18.65 1.43
C GLU A 7 12.92 17.61 0.76
N ALA A 8 11.97 17.04 1.49
CA ALA A 8 10.93 16.16 0.96
C ALA A 8 10.02 16.89 -0.03
N PHE A 9 9.65 18.14 0.27
CA PHE A 9 8.82 18.98 -0.60
C PHE A 9 9.56 19.51 -1.84
N GLN A 10 10.85 19.83 -1.72
CA GLN A 10 11.67 20.28 -2.86
C GLN A 10 11.97 19.14 -3.85
N ASN A 11 12.02 17.90 -3.37
CA ASN A 11 12.15 16.69 -4.20
C ASN A 11 10.83 15.91 -4.33
N ALA A 12 9.70 16.51 -3.94
CA ALA A 12 8.40 15.90 -4.10
C ALA A 12 8.12 15.81 -5.60
N PHE A 13 8.49 14.69 -6.19
CA PHE A 13 7.81 14.20 -7.37
C PHE A 13 6.36 13.99 -6.93
N PHE A 14 5.54 15.02 -7.08
CA PHE A 14 4.11 14.86 -7.29
C PHE A 14 3.97 14.05 -8.58
N ARG A 15 4.16 12.73 -8.46
CA ARG A 15 3.61 11.81 -9.46
C ARG A 15 2.12 12.07 -9.40
N GLU A 16 1.49 12.27 -10.57
CA GLU A 16 0.03 12.24 -10.61
C GLU A 16 -0.42 11.00 -9.81
N PRO A 17 -1.43 11.14 -8.95
CA PRO A 17 -1.85 10.07 -8.06
C PRO A 17 -2.06 8.82 -8.92
N VAL A 18 -1.13 7.88 -8.77
CA VAL A 18 -1.15 6.69 -9.61
C VAL A 18 -2.38 5.92 -9.15
N PRO A 19 -3.33 5.54 -10.04
CA PRO A 19 -4.60 4.96 -9.64
C PRO A 19 -4.50 3.80 -8.64
N TRP A 20 -3.37 3.09 -8.59
CA TRP A 20 -3.10 2.07 -7.59
C TRP A 20 -3.06 2.58 -6.14
N ILE A 21 -2.68 3.84 -5.88
CA ILE A 21 -2.65 4.41 -4.51
C ILE A 21 -4.06 4.49 -3.94
N SER A 22 -5.02 5.02 -4.70
CA SER A 22 -6.43 5.08 -4.25
C SER A 22 -7.03 3.68 -4.08
N TYR A 23 -6.59 2.71 -4.88
CA TYR A 23 -6.99 1.31 -4.71
C TYR A 23 -6.39 0.70 -3.44
N TRP A 24 -5.11 0.98 -3.17
CA TRP A 24 -4.44 0.56 -1.95
C TRP A 24 -5.10 1.16 -0.70
N ASP A 25 -5.43 2.47 -0.72
CA ASP A 25 -6.14 3.14 0.39
C ASP A 25 -7.48 2.45 0.67
N THR A 26 -8.21 2.05 -0.38
CA THR A 26 -9.48 1.32 -0.25
C THR A 26 -9.28 -0.04 0.44
N ILE A 27 -8.25 -0.79 0.05
CA ILE A 27 -7.91 -2.08 0.69
C ILE A 27 -7.48 -1.84 2.15
N ALA A 28 -6.67 -0.82 2.41
CA ALA A 28 -6.17 -0.51 3.73
C ALA A 28 -7.30 -0.14 4.71
N ASP A 29 -8.27 0.67 4.25
CA ASP A 29 -9.45 1.03 5.04
C ASP A 29 -10.30 -0.21 5.38
N GLN A 30 -10.49 -1.12 4.42
CA GLN A 30 -11.23 -2.38 4.65
C GLN A 30 -10.52 -3.27 5.68
N VAL A 31 -9.20 -3.44 5.54
CA VAL A 31 -8.39 -4.21 6.48
C VAL A 31 -8.40 -3.58 7.88
N PHE A 32 -8.37 -2.25 7.96
CA PHE A 32 -8.48 -1.54 9.23
C PHE A 32 -9.83 -1.81 9.89
N ASP A 33 -10.92 -1.74 9.14
CA ASP A 33 -12.24 -2.04 9.67
C ASP A 33 -12.35 -3.50 10.12
N GLU A 34 -11.85 -4.46 9.33
CA GLU A 34 -11.86 -5.88 9.71
C GLU A 34 -11.05 -6.17 10.98
N ILE A 35 -9.83 -5.62 11.09
CA ILE A 35 -8.94 -5.92 12.20
C ILE A 35 -9.29 -5.10 13.44
N VAL A 36 -9.41 -3.79 13.28
CA VAL A 36 -9.46 -2.84 14.41
C VAL A 36 -10.90 -2.58 14.83
N VAL A 37 -11.78 -2.23 13.88
CA VAL A 37 -13.17 -1.88 14.21
C VAL A 37 -13.97 -3.13 14.58
N ASN A 38 -13.82 -4.20 13.80
CA ASN A 38 -14.52 -5.46 14.00
C ASN A 38 -13.79 -6.43 14.94
N HIS A 39 -12.63 -6.04 15.46
CA HIS A 39 -11.86 -6.80 16.46
C HIS A 39 -11.57 -8.25 16.01
N ALA A 40 -11.03 -8.42 14.79
CA ALA A 40 -10.70 -9.75 14.29
C ALA A 40 -9.81 -10.53 15.28
N PRO A 41 -10.04 -11.85 15.46
CA PRO A 41 -9.15 -12.68 16.25
C PRO A 41 -7.72 -12.58 15.72
N THR A 42 -6.73 -12.50 16.62
CA THR A 42 -5.31 -12.41 16.23
C THR A 42 -4.87 -13.56 15.31
N SER A 43 -5.48 -14.73 15.44
CA SER A 43 -5.23 -15.88 14.55
C SER A 43 -5.70 -15.67 13.11
N GLN A 44 -6.63 -14.75 12.86
CA GLN A 44 -7.17 -14.44 11.53
C GLN A 44 -6.43 -13.28 10.86
N ILE A 45 -5.77 -12.41 11.63
CA ILE A 45 -5.02 -11.24 11.10
C ILE A 45 -4.06 -11.61 9.96
N PRO A 46 -3.24 -12.68 10.05
CA PRO A 46 -2.34 -13.03 8.95
C PRO A 46 -3.07 -13.39 7.66
N ALA A 47 -4.25 -14.03 7.75
CA ALA A 47 -5.04 -14.38 6.58
C ALA A 47 -5.67 -13.14 5.94
N ILE A 48 -6.19 -12.21 6.75
CA ILE A 48 -6.73 -10.91 6.29
C ILE A 48 -5.65 -10.14 5.53
N LEU A 49 -4.47 -9.98 6.14
CA LEU A 49 -3.35 -9.26 5.52
C LEU A 49 -2.85 -9.95 4.24
N SER A 50 -2.78 -11.28 4.23
CA SER A 50 -2.37 -12.03 3.04
C SER A 50 -3.38 -11.89 1.90
N GLN A 51 -4.67 -11.84 2.20
CA GLN A 51 -5.72 -11.67 1.21
C GLN A 51 -5.71 -10.25 0.62
N ALA A 52 -5.52 -9.23 1.46
CA ALA A 52 -5.34 -7.85 1.03
C ALA A 52 -4.12 -7.67 0.11
N ASN A 53 -2.98 -8.29 0.46
CA ASN A 53 -1.80 -8.27 -0.39
C ASN A 53 -2.04 -8.94 -1.75
N ALA A 54 -2.71 -10.10 -1.77
CA ALA A 54 -3.04 -10.80 -3.00
C ALA A 54 -3.99 -10.00 -3.91
N GLU A 55 -4.92 -9.26 -3.32
CA GLU A 55 -5.81 -8.36 -4.04
C GLU A 55 -5.04 -7.22 -4.70
N MET A 56 -4.15 -6.56 -3.95
CA MET A 56 -3.32 -5.49 -4.48
C MET A 56 -2.38 -5.97 -5.58
N TYR A 57 -1.74 -7.13 -5.38
CA TYR A 57 -0.91 -7.77 -6.39
C TYR A 57 -1.67 -8.00 -7.70
N LYS A 58 -2.88 -8.57 -7.60
CA LYS A 58 -3.72 -8.85 -8.78
C LYS A 58 -4.14 -7.58 -9.50
N TYR A 59 -4.46 -6.52 -8.76
CA TYR A 59 -4.78 -5.21 -9.34
C TYR A 59 -3.59 -4.65 -10.12
N LEU A 60 -2.39 -4.71 -9.54
CA LEU A 60 -1.17 -4.24 -10.20
C LEU A 60 -0.84 -5.07 -11.45
N GLU A 61 -0.95 -6.39 -11.36
CA GLU A 61 -0.71 -7.29 -12.50
C GLU A 61 -1.66 -6.96 -13.66
N THR A 62 -2.94 -6.75 -13.34
CA THR A 62 -3.99 -6.48 -14.34
C THR A 62 -3.83 -5.10 -15.00
N ASN A 63 -3.49 -4.06 -14.23
CA ASN A 63 -3.53 -2.68 -14.69
C ASN A 63 -2.17 -2.08 -15.07
N TYR A 64 -1.07 -2.63 -14.55
CA TYR A 64 0.27 -2.06 -14.66
C TYR A 64 1.33 -3.01 -15.20
N ASN A 65 1.01 -4.31 -15.35
CA ASN A 65 1.87 -5.44 -15.75
C ASN A 65 2.51 -6.23 -14.60
N GLN A 66 3.03 -7.41 -14.95
CA GLN A 66 3.62 -8.36 -14.01
C GLN A 66 4.90 -7.84 -13.33
N THR A 67 5.70 -7.01 -14.00
CA THR A 67 6.91 -6.40 -13.41
C THR A 67 6.53 -5.50 -12.25
N VAL A 68 5.53 -4.62 -12.42
CA VAL A 68 5.08 -3.72 -11.35
C VAL A 68 4.47 -4.51 -10.18
N ALA A 69 3.71 -5.56 -10.45
CA ALA A 69 3.18 -6.44 -9.40
C ALA A 69 4.29 -7.16 -8.61
N GLN A 70 5.35 -7.62 -9.29
CA GLN A 70 6.50 -8.25 -8.65
C GLN A 70 7.33 -7.25 -7.82
N GLU A 71 7.52 -6.02 -8.31
CA GLU A 71 8.18 -4.95 -7.55
C GLU A 71 7.42 -4.63 -6.26
N TYR A 72 6.09 -4.62 -6.31
CA TYR A 72 5.25 -4.48 -5.11
C TYR A 72 5.44 -5.62 -4.11
N GLU A 73 5.35 -6.88 -4.57
CA GLU A 73 5.53 -8.05 -3.70
C GLU A 73 6.93 -8.09 -3.06
N GLN A 74 7.94 -7.61 -3.78
CA GLN A 74 9.32 -7.51 -3.31
C GLN A 74 9.56 -6.30 -2.39
N GLY A 75 8.53 -5.49 -2.13
CA GLY A 75 8.63 -4.31 -1.27
C GLY A 75 9.53 -3.22 -1.85
N VAL A 76 9.58 -3.08 -3.18
CA VAL A 76 10.34 -2.00 -3.86
C VAL A 76 9.66 -0.65 -3.65
N PHE A 77 8.33 -0.63 -3.49
CA PHE A 77 7.56 0.56 -3.14
C PHE A 77 7.54 0.74 -1.61
N GLN A 78 8.63 1.28 -1.05
CA GLN A 78 8.70 1.64 0.37
C GLN A 78 8.42 3.13 0.57
N PRO A 79 7.95 3.54 1.76
CA PRO A 79 7.96 4.94 2.16
C PRO A 79 9.39 5.49 2.00
N LEU A 80 9.53 6.70 1.48
CA LEU A 80 10.83 7.34 1.27
C LEU A 80 11.62 7.60 2.57
N TYR A 81 11.02 7.31 3.73
CA TYR A 81 11.60 7.47 5.05
C TYR A 81 11.38 6.19 5.87
N GLY A 82 12.48 5.48 6.13
CA GLY A 82 12.61 4.42 7.13
C GLY A 82 13.59 4.82 8.22
#